data_AF-A0A2N8NPH8-F1
#
_entry.id   AF-A0A2N8NPH8-F1
#
_cell.length_a   1.000
_cell.length_b   1.000
_cell.length_c   1.000
_cell.angle_alpha   90.00
_cell.angle_beta   90.00
_cell.angle_gamma   90.00
#
_symmetry.space_group_name_H-M   'P 1'
#
loop_
_entity.id
_entity.type
_entity.pdbx_description
1 polymer ?
#
loop_
_entity_poly.entity_id
_entity_poly.type
_entity_poly.pdbx_seq_one_letter_code
_entity_poly.pdbx_strand_id
1 'polypeptide(L)' 'MTEMECPGPHQFCKGCRGQGTVQLPTLFVSRSGDAGELMASHKCMACHGRGFFCKEGPPCTGKHQDGTPAIAPDAVPPV' A
#
# COMPACT_ATOMS: atom_id res chain seq x y z
N MET A 1 16.68 8.62 -15.41
CA MET A 1 16.24 7.25 -15.72
C MET A 1 14.74 7.34 -15.92
N THR A 2 14.29 7.19 -17.16
CA THR A 2 12.90 7.31 -17.57
C THR A 2 12.05 6.30 -16.80
N GLU A 3 11.08 6.81 -16.04
CA GLU A 3 10.04 6.01 -15.38
C GLU A 3 9.23 5.32 -16.48
N MET A 4 9.63 4.10 -16.85
CA MET A 4 8.82 3.25 -17.69
C MET A 4 7.53 2.99 -16.92
N GLU A 5 6.43 3.58 -17.40
CA GLU A 5 5.08 3.26 -16.96
C GLU A 5 4.94 1.74 -17.02
N CYS A 6 4.89 1.09 -15.85
CA CYS A 6 4.78 -0.35 -15.79
C CYS A 6 3.41 -0.74 -16.36
N PRO A 7 3.34 -1.57 -17.43
CA PRO A 7 2.09 -1.86 -18.12
C PRO A 7 1.09 -2.65 -17.25
N GLY A 8 1.52 -3.16 -16.09
CA GLY A 8 0.69 -3.96 -15.19
C GLY A 8 0.64 -5.44 -15.57
N PRO A 9 -0.16 -6.26 -14.87
CA PRO A 9 -1.20 -5.86 -13.92
C PRO A 9 -0.70 -5.62 -12.50
N HIS A 10 -1.19 -4.56 -11.86
CA HIS A 10 -0.95 -4.28 -10.45
C HIS A 10 -2.12 -4.79 -9.62
N GLN A 11 -1.91 -5.83 -8.81
CA GLN A 11 -2.97 -6.34 -7.95
C GLN A 11 -3.03 -5.51 -6.68
N PHE A 12 -4.17 -4.87 -6.41
CA PHE A 12 -4.30 -4.12 -5.16
C PHE A 12 -4.07 -5.02 -3.96
N CYS A 13 -3.35 -4.47 -2.98
CA CYS A 13 -3.09 -5.16 -1.74
C CYS A 13 -4.41 -5.34 -0.99
N LYS A 14 -4.78 -6.59 -0.72
CA LYS A 14 -6.01 -6.92 0.02
C LYS A 14 -6.01 -6.34 1.45
N GLY A 15 -4.84 -6.19 2.06
CA GLY A 15 -4.70 -5.66 3.42
C GLY A 15 -5.02 -4.18 3.56
N CYS A 16 -4.53 -3.33 2.64
CA CYS A 16 -4.77 -1.87 2.67
C CYS A 16 -5.73 -1.38 1.59
N ARG A 17 -6.28 -2.28 0.77
CA ARG A 17 -7.20 -1.99 -0.34
C ARG A 17 -6.68 -0.89 -1.28
N GLY A 18 -5.39 -0.92 -1.60
CA GLY A 18 -4.78 0.06 -2.50
C GLY A 18 -4.19 1.30 -1.83
N GLN A 19 -4.52 1.58 -0.56
CA GLN A 19 -4.10 2.84 0.08
C GLN A 19 -2.61 2.89 0.44
N GLY A 20 -1.95 1.74 0.56
CA GLY A 20 -0.57 1.65 1.04
C GLY A 20 -0.43 1.86 2.55
N THR A 21 -1.43 2.42 3.21
CA THR A 21 -1.46 2.59 4.67
C THR A 21 -2.62 1.83 5.31
N VAL A 22 -2.53 1.64 6.63
CA VAL A 22 -3.59 1.07 7.48
C VAL A 22 -3.69 1.90 8.76
N GLN A 23 -4.90 2.01 9.31
CA GLN A 23 -5.11 2.65 10.60
C GLN A 23 -4.95 1.60 11.71
N LEU A 24 -4.02 1.82 12.65
CA LEU A 24 -3.79 0.90 13.76
C LEU A 24 -3.77 1.66 15.09
N PRO A 25 -4.21 1.01 16.20
CA PRO A 25 -3.99 1.53 17.54
C PRO A 25 -2.51 1.78 17.79
N THR A 26 -2.20 2.98 18.27
CA THR A 26 -0.84 3.46 18.47
C THR A 26 -0.74 4.06 19.84
N LEU A 27 0.17 3.52 20.63
CA LEU A 27 0.48 4.04 21.95
C LEU A 27 1.29 5.32 21.80
N PHE A 28 0.96 6.31 22.61
CA PHE A 28 1.74 7.53 22.75
C PHE A 28 1.96 7.86 24.21
N VAL A 29 2.99 8.67 24.47
CA VAL A 29 3.22 9.28 25.78
C VAL A 29 3.09 10.78 25.59
N SER A 30 2.20 11.40 26.37
CA SER A 30 2.01 12.85 26.36
C SER A 30 3.22 13.57 26.95
N ARG A 31 3.29 14.89 26.78
CA ARG A 31 4.34 15.70 27.42
C ARG A 31 4.27 15.67 28.96
N SER A 32 3.10 15.43 29.54
CA SER A 32 2.93 15.25 30.99
C SER A 32 3.32 13.86 31.48
N GLY A 33 3.68 12.94 30.58
CA GLY A 33 4.07 11.56 30.92
C GLY A 33 2.92 10.57 30.92
N ASP A 34 1.72 10.99 30.54
CA ASP A 34 0.55 10.11 30.49
C ASP A 34 0.62 9.21 29.26
N ALA A 35 0.41 7.90 29.46
CA ALA A 35 0.26 6.96 28.36
C ALA A 35 -1.17 7.01 27.81
N GLY A 36 -1.31 6.96 26.49
CA GLY A 36 -2.59 6.90 25.82
C GLY A 36 -2.53 6.08 24.53
N GLU A 37 -3.70 5.87 23.94
CA GLU A 37 -3.86 5.19 22.66
C GLU A 37 -4.63 6.08 21.70
N LEU A 38 -4.21 6.11 20.43
CA LEU A 38 -4.95 6.73 19.33
C LEU A 38 -4.86 5.88 18.07
N MET A 39 -5.78 6.07 17.13
CA MET A 39 -5.66 5.47 15.79
C MET A 39 -4.71 6.32 14.94
N ALA A 40 -3.60 5.73 14.49
CA ALA A 40 -2.65 6.39 13.59
C ALA A 40 -2.49 5.65 12.27
N SER A 41 -2.07 6.38 11.24
CA SER A 41 -1.74 5.82 9.93
C SER A 41 -0.35 5.18 9.95
N HIS A 42 -0.29 3.91 9.56
CA HIS A 42 0.94 3.12 9.44
C HIS A 42 1.13 2.63 8.01
N LYS A 43 2.37 2.36 7.61
CA LYS A 43 2.64 1.65 6.35
C LYS A 43 2.02 0.26 6.43
N CYS A 44 1.31 -0.13 5.38
CA CYS A 44 0.81 -1.50 5.25
C CYS A 44 1.99 -2.45 5.11
N MET A 45 2.16 -3.33 6.10
CA MET A 45 3.28 -4.28 6.13
C MET A 45 3.23 -5.27 4.97
N ALA A 46 2.03 -5.67 4.54
CA ALA A 46 1.87 -6.66 3.47
C ALA A 46 2.39 -6.17 2.11
N CYS A 47 2.19 -4.90 1.78
CA CYS A 47 2.68 -4.31 0.52
C CYS A 47 3.81 -3.31 0.72
N HIS A 48 4.40 -3.25 1.92
CA HIS A 48 5.45 -2.32 2.31
C HIS A 48 5.16 -0.85 1.95
N GLY A 49 3.90 -0.42 2.10
CA GLY A 49 3.51 0.95 1.76
C GLY A 49 3.13 1.20 0.30
N ARG A 50 3.21 0.19 -0.58
CA ARG A 50 3.01 0.39 -2.03
C ARG A 50 1.54 0.48 -2.45
N GLY A 51 0.63 -0.15 -1.72
CA GLY A 51 -0.78 -0.26 -2.08
C GLY A 51 -1.10 -1.42 -3.03
N PHE A 52 -0.12 -1.96 -3.75
CA PHE A 52 -0.32 -3.03 -4.73
C PHE A 52 0.91 -3.95 -4.84
N PHE A 53 0.72 -5.08 -5.53
CA PHE A 53 1.76 -6.01 -5.95
C PHE A 53 1.91 -5.97 -7.46
N CYS A 54 3.15 -5.85 -7.95
CA CYS A 54 3.45 -5.93 -9.37
C CYS A 54 3.89 -7.37 -9.69
N LYS A 55 3.36 -7.95 -10.77
CA LYS A 55 3.73 -9.30 -11.23
C LYS A 55 4.84 -9.31 -12.30
N GLU A 56 5.26 -8.15 -12.80
CA GLU A 56 6.34 -8.03 -13.78
C GLU A 56 7.72 -8.37 -13.18
N GLY A 57 8.61 -8.89 -14.02
CA GLY A 57 10.00 -9.20 -13.67
C GLY A 57 10.97 -8.35 -14.50
N PRO A 58 11.68 -7.36 -13.91
CA PRO A 58 11.73 -7.01 -12.51
C PRO A 58 10.50 -6.20 -12.03
N PRO A 59 10.13 -6.28 -10.72
CA PRO A 59 9.05 -5.47 -10.19
C PRO A 59 9.33 -3.98 -10.38
N CYS A 60 8.32 -3.25 -10.82
CA CYS A 60 8.42 -1.81 -10.99
C CYS A 60 8.82 -1.09 -9.68
N THR A 61 9.82 -0.22 -9.78
CA THR A 61 10.29 0.62 -8.68
C THR A 61 9.87 2.06 -8.96
N GLY A 62 8.89 2.59 -8.23
CA GLY A 62 8.41 3.96 -8.45
C GLY A 62 7.00 4.21 -7.88
N LYS A 63 6.61 5.49 -7.85
CA LYS A 63 5.22 5.88 -7.58
C LYS A 63 4.37 5.56 -8.80
N HIS A 64 3.21 4.98 -8.57
CA HIS A 64 2.26 4.67 -9.63
C HIS A 64 1.19 5.76 -9.62
N GLN A 65 0.90 6.33 -10.79
CA GLN A 65 -0.14 7.34 -10.96
C GLN A 65 -1.51 6.69 -11.17
N ASP A 66 -2.58 7.47 -11.00
CA ASP A 66 -3.99 7.04 -11.00
C ASP A 66 -4.45 6.32 -12.30
N GLY A 67 -3.65 6.34 -13.37
CA GLY A 67 -3.90 5.62 -14.63
C GLY A 67 -3.29 4.21 -14.70
N THR A 68 -2.61 3.75 -13.65
CA THR A 68 -1.97 2.43 -13.63
C THR A 68 -3.02 1.32 -13.64
N PRO A 69 -3.01 0.38 -14.62
CA PRO A 69 -3.95 -0.73 -14.64
C PRO A 69 -3.86 -1.56 -13.35
N ALA A 70 -4.93 -1.52 -12.56
CA ALA A 70 -5.00 -2.19 -11.27
C ALA A 70 -6.17 -3.19 -11.21
N ILE A 71 -5.89 -4.39 -10.68
CA ILE A 71 -6.90 -5.40 -10.38
C ILE A 71 -7.45 -5.10 -8.98
N ALA A 72 -8.77 -4.93 -8.88
CA ALA A 72 -9.47 -4.66 -7.62
C ALA A 72 -9.08 -5.68 -6.52
N PRO A 73 -9.07 -5.30 -5.24
CA PRO A 73 -8.67 -6.21 -4.14
C PRO A 73 -9.52 -7.49 -4.10
N ASP A 74 -10.78 -7.37 -4.50
CA ASP A 74 -11.78 -8.44 -4.48
C ASP A 74 -11.92 -9.15 -5.85
N ALA A 75 -11.20 -8.70 -6.88
CA ALA A 75 -11.22 -9.36 -8.18
C ALA A 75 -10.32 -10.61 -8.16
N VAL A 76 -10.86 -11.72 -8.66
CA VAL A 76 -10.08 -12.91 -9.01
C VAL A 76 -9.34 -12.56 -10.30
N PRO A 77 -7.99 -12.62 -10.34
CA PRO A 77 -7.26 -12.43 -11.58
C PRO A 77 -7.74 -13.44 -12.64
N PRO A 78 -7.91 -13.05 -13.91
CA PRO A 78 -8.19 -14.01 -14.97
C PRO A 78 -7.06 -15.04 -15.01
N VAL A 79 -7.45 -16.31 -15.18
CA VAL A 79 -6.55 -17.48 -15.28
C VAL A 79 -5.85 -17.50 -16.62
#